data_AF-A0A2E2K461-F1
#
_entry.id   AF-A0A2E2K461-F1
#
_cell.length_a   1.000
_cell.length_b   1.000
_cell.length_c   1.000
_cell.angle_alpha   90.00
_cell.angle_beta   90.00
_cell.angle_gamma   90.00
#
_symmetry.space_group_name_H-M   'P 1'
#
loop_
_entity.id
_entity.type
_entity.pdbx_description
1 polymer ?
#
loop_
_entity_poly.entity_id
_entity_poly.type
_entity_poly.pdbx_seq_one_letter_code
_entity_poly.pdbx_strand_id
1 'polypeptide(L)'
;MRAKQDIELLQEAVKAFEAETNLTIDIVGEGFFDNHREIDGMIELPYQAGRLGVEVKNWAQHANIGAIANQIKAMPVEGMLVADYINPAMAERLRKLGIHFLDTVGNAYINKPPLYIWVINKKPNQAHKQLKEGGNRAFDATGLKVVFGVLCNPGLVAAPYRKIAEQTDVALGTVGWVVNGLKEAGYLLDRGKKKDRRLTERQKLLERWVEAYPEKLQPKLKLGEFVADNPHWWEAVDTEKYDAFWGGEIAAAKYTGYLKPKMATVYLPEARRGQFLADARLRKAPDHVGAGNRVKVYGTFWRPDRVNANREIKDTKAIEKYLTGVAPPILVYADLIATGDGRNREAARMIHERYIAEHLRED
;
A
#
# COMPACT_ATOMS: atom_id res chain seq x y z
N MET A 1 -23.69 11.03 0.53
CA MET A 1 -23.05 9.74 0.92
C MET A 1 -21.72 9.94 1.62
N ARG A 2 -20.78 10.73 1.06
CA ARG A 2 -19.45 11.01 1.65
C ARG A 2 -19.51 11.58 3.08
N ALA A 3 -20.29 12.64 3.31
CA ALA A 3 -20.45 13.25 4.64
C ALA A 3 -20.90 12.27 5.75
N LYS A 4 -21.74 11.28 5.43
CA LYS A 4 -22.20 10.29 6.41
C LYS A 4 -21.08 9.34 6.85
N GLN A 5 -20.24 8.91 5.90
CA GLN A 5 -19.10 8.04 6.17
C GLN A 5 -18.00 8.76 6.95
N ASP A 6 -17.80 10.06 6.68
CA ASP A 6 -16.80 10.85 7.38
C ASP A 6 -17.21 11.13 8.84
N ILE A 7 -18.51 11.35 9.10
CA ILE A 7 -19.07 11.45 10.47
C ILE A 7 -18.91 10.12 11.22
N GLU A 8 -19.25 8.99 10.60
CA GLU A 8 -19.09 7.66 11.21
C GLU A 8 -17.62 7.40 11.60
N LEU A 9 -16.68 7.74 10.73
CA LEU A 9 -15.25 7.57 10.98
C LEU A 9 -14.75 8.46 12.14
N LEU A 10 -15.23 9.71 12.20
CA LEU A 10 -14.92 10.61 13.30
C LEU A 10 -15.39 10.05 14.64
N GLN A 11 -16.63 9.56 14.69
CA GLN A 11 -17.19 8.96 15.91
C GLN A 11 -16.44 7.69 16.33
N GLU A 12 -16.03 6.85 15.37
CA GLU A 12 -15.21 5.66 15.66
C GLU A 12 -13.83 6.04 16.25
N ALA A 13 -13.17 7.03 15.67
CA ALA A 13 -11.87 7.50 16.14
C ALA A 13 -11.93 8.12 17.54
N VAL A 14 -12.97 8.92 17.84
CA VAL A 14 -13.18 9.48 19.19
C VAL A 14 -13.42 8.37 20.20
N LYS A 15 -14.28 7.38 19.91
CA LYS A 15 -14.51 6.23 20.80
C LYS A 15 -13.23 5.42 21.06
N ALA A 16 -12.43 5.20 20.02
CA ALA A 16 -11.17 4.46 20.15
C ALA A 16 -10.16 5.23 21.03
N PHE A 17 -10.10 6.55 20.86
CA PHE A 17 -9.30 7.43 21.71
C PHE A 17 -9.75 7.40 23.17
N GLU A 18 -11.05 7.52 23.43
CA GLU A 18 -11.63 7.49 24.78
C GLU A 18 -11.34 6.15 25.47
N ALA A 19 -11.52 5.04 24.76
CA ALA A 19 -11.25 3.71 25.29
C ALA A 19 -9.76 3.49 25.63
N GLU A 20 -8.86 4.14 24.90
CA GLU A 20 -7.42 3.99 25.09
C GLU A 20 -6.84 4.93 26.14
N THR A 21 -7.38 6.14 26.25
CA THR A 21 -6.83 7.20 27.09
C THR A 21 -7.64 7.48 28.36
N ASN A 22 -8.89 6.98 28.43
CA ASN A 22 -9.90 7.37 29.42
C ASN A 22 -10.19 8.88 29.46
N LEU A 23 -9.91 9.60 28.37
CA LEU A 23 -10.17 11.03 28.23
C LEU A 23 -11.32 11.25 27.25
N THR A 24 -12.32 12.03 27.66
CA THR A 24 -13.46 12.40 26.83
C THR A 24 -13.11 13.57 25.91
N ILE A 25 -13.53 13.47 24.64
CA ILE A 25 -13.45 14.55 23.65
C ILE A 25 -14.85 14.76 23.06
N ASP A 26 -15.33 16.00 23.06
CA ASP A 26 -16.65 16.33 22.55
C ASP A 26 -16.60 16.76 21.08
N ILE A 27 -17.52 16.24 20.26
CA ILE A 27 -17.74 16.72 18.89
C ILE A 27 -18.69 17.92 18.97
N VAL A 28 -18.16 19.13 18.75
CA VAL A 28 -18.87 20.40 19.02
C VAL A 28 -19.42 21.09 17.76
N GLY A 29 -19.26 20.49 16.59
CA GLY A 29 -20.01 20.88 15.40
C GLY A 29 -19.75 19.97 14.20
N GLU A 30 -20.84 19.61 13.53
CA GLU A 30 -20.83 18.89 12.26
C GLU A 30 -20.98 19.92 11.13
N GLY A 31 -20.02 19.98 10.20
CA GLY A 31 -20.11 20.80 8.98
C GLY A 31 -20.09 22.31 9.18
N PHE A 32 -19.03 22.86 9.76
CA PHE A 32 -18.83 24.32 9.82
C PHE A 32 -18.45 24.86 8.42
N PHE A 33 -19.37 25.59 7.79
CA PHE A 33 -19.10 26.45 6.64
C PHE A 33 -18.67 27.83 7.14
N ASP A 34 -17.37 28.05 7.33
CA ASP A 34 -16.83 29.41 7.33
C ASP A 34 -16.28 29.72 5.94
N ASN A 35 -16.47 30.97 5.51
CA ASN A 35 -16.77 31.40 4.14
C ASN A 35 -15.70 31.16 3.05
N HIS A 36 -14.67 30.33 3.27
CA HIS A 36 -13.74 29.92 2.21
C HIS A 36 -13.12 28.51 2.29
N ARG A 37 -13.38 27.66 3.30
CA ARG A 37 -12.87 26.25 3.34
C ARG A 37 -13.78 25.31 4.14
N GLU A 38 -14.03 24.12 3.58
CA GLU A 38 -14.83 23.03 4.18
C GLU A 38 -13.99 22.36 5.30
N ILE A 39 -14.48 22.40 6.54
CA ILE A 39 -13.91 21.65 7.67
C ILE A 39 -14.91 20.53 8.00
N ASP A 40 -14.45 19.29 8.09
CA ASP A 40 -15.32 18.12 8.23
C ASP A 40 -15.98 18.02 9.62
N GLY A 41 -15.36 18.65 10.64
CA GLY A 41 -15.92 18.76 11.98
C GLY A 41 -15.06 19.57 12.94
N MET A 42 -15.53 19.73 14.17
CA MET A 42 -14.77 20.38 15.25
C MET A 42 -14.85 19.52 16.51
N ILE A 43 -13.70 19.35 17.18
CA ILE A 43 -13.64 18.68 18.48
C ILE A 43 -13.18 19.64 19.57
N GLU A 44 -13.66 19.42 20.79
CA GLU A 44 -13.26 20.13 22.01
C GLU A 44 -12.47 19.19 22.92
N LEU A 45 -11.24 19.58 23.23
CA LEU A 45 -10.33 18.79 24.05
C LEU A 45 -10.59 19.01 25.54
N PRO A 46 -10.33 17.99 26.37
CA PRO A 46 -10.51 18.08 27.82
C PRO A 46 -9.53 19.08 28.45
N TYR A 47 -9.78 19.40 29.72
CA TYR A 47 -8.93 20.28 30.55
C TYR A 47 -8.71 21.67 29.96
N GLN A 48 -9.70 22.18 29.22
CA GLN A 48 -9.63 23.50 28.56
C GLN A 48 -8.44 23.62 27.59
N ALA A 49 -7.96 22.48 27.05
CA ALA A 49 -6.91 22.47 26.02
C ALA A 49 -7.39 23.08 24.69
N GLY A 50 -8.66 23.46 24.56
CA GLY A 50 -9.21 24.20 23.44
C GLY A 50 -9.79 23.33 22.34
N ARG A 51 -10.07 23.93 21.17
CA ARG A 51 -10.72 23.26 20.04
C ARG A 51 -9.74 22.95 18.92
N LEU A 52 -10.06 21.93 18.12
CA LEU A 52 -9.33 21.55 16.91
C LEU A 52 -10.31 21.30 15.75
N GLY A 53 -10.01 21.88 14.59
CA GLY A 53 -10.70 21.57 13.34
C GLY A 53 -10.30 20.18 12.85
N VAL A 54 -11.25 19.45 12.27
CA VAL A 54 -11.04 18.07 11.83
C VAL A 54 -11.01 18.01 10.30
N GLU A 55 -9.97 17.38 9.76
CA GLU A 55 -9.97 16.83 8.40
C GLU A 55 -10.11 15.31 8.50
N VAL A 56 -11.15 14.74 7.89
CA VAL A 56 -11.35 13.30 7.80
C VAL A 56 -10.73 12.76 6.51
N LYS A 57 -9.84 11.78 6.65
CA LYS A 57 -9.27 11.03 5.52
C LYS A 57 -9.47 9.54 5.69
N ASN A 58 -10.40 9.01 4.90
CA ASN A 58 -10.39 7.60 4.55
C ASN A 58 -9.10 7.26 3.76
N TRP A 59 -8.49 6.11 4.04
CA TRP A 59 -7.27 5.61 3.38
C TRP A 59 -6.06 6.54 3.49
N ALA A 60 -5.84 7.14 4.67
CA ALA A 60 -4.81 8.15 4.88
C ALA A 60 -3.38 7.68 4.52
N GLN A 61 -3.12 6.37 4.53
CA GLN A 61 -1.83 5.79 4.15
C GLN A 61 -1.42 6.05 2.68
N HIS A 62 -2.40 6.19 1.80
CA HIS A 62 -2.19 6.45 0.37
C HIS A 62 -2.11 7.94 0.05
N ALA A 63 -2.44 8.80 1.01
CA ALA A 63 -2.52 10.23 0.79
C ALA A 63 -1.14 10.92 0.95
N ASN A 64 -0.95 12.01 0.22
CA ASN A 64 0.26 12.81 0.33
C ASN A 64 0.25 13.55 1.68
N ILE A 65 1.00 13.02 2.66
CA ILE A 65 1.16 13.60 4.00
C ILE A 65 1.55 15.09 3.94
N GLY A 66 2.38 15.52 2.97
CA GLY A 66 2.74 16.92 2.81
C GLY A 66 1.56 17.79 2.35
N ALA A 67 0.72 17.27 1.46
CA ALA A 67 -0.50 17.96 1.03
C ALA A 67 -1.54 18.03 2.16
N ILE A 68 -1.76 16.92 2.88
CA ILE A 68 -2.62 16.87 4.07
C ILE A 68 -2.11 17.86 5.12
N ALA A 69 -0.80 17.86 5.37
CA ALA A 69 -0.16 18.78 6.30
C ALA A 69 -0.40 20.24 5.94
N ASN A 70 -0.24 20.59 4.67
CA ASN A 70 -0.49 21.94 4.19
C ASN A 70 -1.98 22.30 4.29
N GLN A 71 -2.88 21.36 4.01
CA GLN A 71 -4.32 21.58 4.13
C GLN A 71 -4.73 21.84 5.57
N ILE A 72 -4.29 20.98 6.50
CA ILE A 72 -4.54 21.11 7.95
C ILE A 72 -3.95 22.40 8.49
N LYS A 73 -2.70 22.74 8.13
CA LYS A 73 -2.05 23.98 8.59
C LYS A 73 -2.68 25.24 8.00
N ALA A 74 -3.39 25.12 6.89
CA ALA A 74 -4.06 26.24 6.25
C ALA A 74 -5.52 26.39 6.72
N MET A 75 -5.97 25.59 7.70
CA MET A 75 -7.26 25.78 8.35
C MET A 75 -7.28 27.09 9.17
N PRO A 76 -8.44 27.76 9.28
CA PRO A 76 -8.59 28.99 10.07
C PRO A 76 -8.40 28.74 11.57
N VAL A 77 -8.57 27.49 12.01
CA VAL A 77 -8.29 27.02 13.35
C VAL A 77 -7.17 25.98 13.29
N GLU A 78 -6.49 25.74 14.41
CA GLU A 78 -5.55 24.64 14.50
C GLU A 78 -6.25 23.31 14.19
N GLY A 79 -5.68 22.54 13.26
CA GLY A 79 -6.34 21.36 12.71
C GLY A 79 -5.73 20.03 13.15
N MET A 80 -6.51 18.97 12.97
CA MET A 80 -6.18 17.60 13.29
C MET A 80 -6.59 16.67 12.14
N LEU A 81 -5.80 15.63 11.92
CA LEU A 81 -6.15 14.55 11.01
C LEU A 81 -6.94 13.46 11.74
N VAL A 82 -8.08 13.06 11.19
CA VAL A 82 -8.80 11.86 11.63
C VAL A 82 -8.80 10.86 10.47
N ALA A 83 -8.36 9.64 10.74
CA ALA A 83 -8.21 8.62 9.70
C ALA A 83 -8.70 7.24 10.13
N ASP A 84 -8.88 6.36 9.14
CA ASP A 84 -9.20 4.96 9.36
C ASP A 84 -8.08 4.25 10.13
N TYR A 85 -6.83 4.41 9.71
CA TYR A 85 -5.67 3.86 10.42
C TYR A 85 -4.37 4.62 10.09
N ILE A 86 -3.61 4.98 11.13
CA ILE A 86 -2.33 5.68 11.01
C ILE A 86 -1.20 4.72 11.41
N ASN A 87 -0.44 4.26 10.42
CA ASN A 87 0.70 3.39 10.67
C ASN A 87 1.87 4.14 11.36
N PRO A 88 2.82 3.43 12.01
CA PRO A 88 3.88 4.06 12.81
C PRO A 88 4.77 5.04 12.03
N ALA A 89 5.05 4.74 10.75
CA ALA A 89 5.87 5.60 9.90
C ALA A 89 5.16 6.93 9.57
N MET A 90 3.84 6.88 9.38
CA MET A 90 3.00 8.06 9.17
C MET A 90 2.84 8.87 10.47
N ALA A 91 2.60 8.20 11.60
CA ALA A 91 2.49 8.83 12.91
C ALA A 91 3.72 9.68 13.24
N GLU A 92 4.93 9.14 13.07
CA GLU A 92 6.17 9.88 13.32
C GLU A 92 6.35 11.10 12.39
N ARG A 93 5.86 11.02 11.16
CA ARG A 93 5.92 12.16 10.22
C ARG A 93 4.92 13.25 10.60
N LEU A 94 3.69 12.89 10.94
CA LEU A 94 2.67 13.83 11.41
C LEU A 94 3.16 14.53 12.69
N ARG A 95 3.73 13.77 13.64
CA ARG A 95 4.33 14.30 14.86
C ARG A 95 5.44 15.32 14.57
N LYS A 96 6.39 14.98 13.68
CA LYS A 96 7.47 15.91 13.25
C LYS A 96 6.95 17.17 12.58
N LEU A 97 5.79 17.08 11.93
CA LEU A 97 5.13 18.22 11.28
C LEU A 97 4.26 19.04 12.25
N GLY A 98 4.11 18.59 13.50
CA GLY A 98 3.24 19.22 14.50
C GLY A 98 1.75 19.06 14.22
N ILE A 99 1.36 17.96 13.55
CA ILE A 99 -0.03 17.70 13.17
C ILE A 99 -0.62 16.69 14.13
N HIS A 100 -1.64 17.11 14.87
CA HIS A 100 -2.43 16.24 15.74
C HIS A 100 -3.14 15.17 14.90
N PHE A 101 -3.36 13.99 15.47
CA PHE A 101 -4.17 12.97 14.81
C PHE A 101 -4.90 12.04 15.78
N LEU A 102 -5.99 11.46 15.28
CA LEU A 102 -6.69 10.29 15.84
C LEU A 102 -6.93 9.26 14.74
N ASP A 103 -6.99 7.97 15.10
CA ASP A 103 -7.50 6.93 14.21
C ASP A 103 -8.50 6.00 14.90
N THR A 104 -9.18 5.18 14.10
CA THR A 104 -10.24 4.27 14.59
C THR A 104 -9.72 3.08 15.41
N VAL A 105 -8.40 2.93 15.57
CA VAL A 105 -7.79 1.83 16.34
C VAL A 105 -7.12 2.32 17.62
N GLY A 106 -7.17 3.64 17.90
CA GLY A 106 -6.68 4.25 19.13
C GLY A 106 -5.24 4.78 19.04
N ASN A 107 -4.64 4.86 17.84
CA ASN A 107 -3.43 5.66 17.69
C ASN A 107 -3.80 7.14 17.75
N ALA A 108 -3.08 7.90 18.57
CA ALA A 108 -3.37 9.30 18.83
C ALA A 108 -2.09 10.10 19.06
N TYR A 109 -2.08 11.31 18.51
CA TYR A 109 -1.11 12.33 18.87
C TYR A 109 -1.82 13.65 19.09
N ILE A 110 -1.66 14.21 20.28
CA ILE A 110 -2.13 15.55 20.63
C ILE A 110 -1.01 16.25 21.37
N ASN A 111 -0.68 17.46 20.96
CA ASN A 111 0.33 18.28 21.63
C ASN A 111 -0.18 19.71 21.79
N LYS A 112 -1.12 19.88 22.72
CA LYS A 112 -1.80 21.14 22.99
C LYS A 112 -1.89 21.37 24.49
N PRO A 113 -1.00 22.18 25.09
CA PRO A 113 -0.97 22.38 26.54
C PRO A 113 -2.35 22.72 27.13
N PRO A 114 -2.75 22.12 28.26
CA PRO A 114 -1.96 21.23 29.12
C PRO A 114 -1.89 19.76 28.67
N LEU A 115 -2.45 19.42 27.51
CA LEU A 115 -2.63 18.05 27.03
C LEU A 115 -1.50 17.60 26.08
N TYR A 116 -0.78 16.54 26.47
CA TYR A 116 0.14 15.82 25.59
C TYR A 116 -0.21 14.34 25.55
N ILE A 117 -0.47 13.82 24.36
CA ILE A 117 -0.83 12.42 24.11
C ILE A 117 0.02 11.90 22.97
N TRP A 118 0.63 10.74 23.19
CA TRP A 118 1.35 10.01 22.17
C TRP A 118 1.13 8.51 22.36
N VAL A 119 0.18 7.98 21.57
CA VAL A 119 -0.17 6.57 21.56
C VAL A 119 -0.02 6.05 20.14
N ILE A 120 0.88 5.09 19.95
CA ILE A 120 1.16 4.49 18.63
C ILE A 120 1.37 2.98 18.76
N ASN A 121 1.40 2.29 17.62
CA ASN A 121 1.52 0.82 17.49
C ASN A 121 0.29 0.05 17.98
N LYS A 122 -0.88 0.71 18.06
CA LYS A 122 -2.14 0.01 18.22
C LYS A 122 -2.47 -0.72 16.93
N LYS A 123 -2.73 -2.01 17.09
CA LYS A 123 -3.14 -2.87 15.99
C LYS A 123 -4.64 -2.76 15.85
N PRO A 124 -5.19 -2.72 14.63
CA PRO A 124 -6.63 -2.81 14.43
C PRO A 124 -7.20 -3.98 15.23
N ASN A 125 -8.10 -3.67 16.16
CA ASN A 125 -8.69 -4.67 17.04
C ASN A 125 -9.39 -5.73 16.19
N GLN A 126 -9.33 -7.00 16.62
CA GLN A 126 -9.95 -8.11 15.90
C GLN A 126 -11.47 -7.90 15.71
N ALA A 127 -12.13 -7.06 16.51
CA ALA A 127 -13.54 -6.67 16.35
C ALA A 127 -13.79 -5.69 15.18
N HIS A 128 -12.90 -4.71 14.93
CA HIS A 128 -12.93 -3.91 13.69
C HIS A 128 -12.52 -4.76 12.47
N LYS A 129 -11.63 -5.74 12.66
CA LYS A 129 -11.42 -6.81 11.68
C LYS A 129 -12.65 -7.69 11.50
N GLN A 130 -13.53 -7.87 12.47
CA GLN A 130 -14.70 -8.74 12.30
C GLN A 130 -15.87 -8.02 11.64
N LEU A 131 -16.03 -6.70 11.85
CA LEU A 131 -17.09 -5.91 11.22
C LEU A 131 -16.77 -5.51 9.77
N LYS A 132 -15.50 -5.54 9.33
CA LYS A 132 -15.10 -5.29 7.91
C LYS A 132 -14.19 -6.36 7.26
N GLU A 133 -13.50 -7.22 8.03
CA GLU A 133 -12.61 -8.30 7.51
C GLU A 133 -13.05 -9.72 7.92
N GLY A 134 -14.24 -9.90 8.49
CA GLY A 134 -14.76 -11.21 8.90
C GLY A 134 -15.11 -12.10 7.71
N GLY A 135 -14.10 -12.70 7.05
CA GLY A 135 -14.30 -13.81 6.11
C GLY A 135 -13.50 -13.72 4.81
N ASN A 136 -13.00 -12.55 4.42
CA ASN A 136 -12.39 -12.40 3.10
C ASN A 136 -10.91 -12.80 3.07
N ARG A 137 -10.67 -14.12 3.10
CA ARG A 137 -9.34 -14.72 2.95
C ARG A 137 -8.62 -14.28 1.67
N ALA A 138 -9.31 -13.71 0.67
CA ALA A 138 -8.73 -13.22 -0.60
C ALA A 138 -7.52 -12.30 -0.41
N PHE A 139 -7.46 -11.57 0.72
CA PHE A 139 -6.36 -10.66 1.05
C PHE A 139 -5.39 -11.22 2.09
N ASP A 140 -5.35 -12.54 2.31
CA ASP A 140 -4.24 -13.21 3.00
C ASP A 140 -3.11 -13.56 2.04
N ALA A 141 -1.93 -13.93 2.55
CA ALA A 141 -0.71 -14.08 1.74
C ALA A 141 -0.89 -14.88 0.43
N THR A 142 -1.55 -16.04 0.49
CA THR A 142 -1.79 -16.88 -0.70
C THR A 142 -2.84 -16.27 -1.62
N GLY A 143 -3.83 -15.57 -1.06
CA GLY A 143 -4.85 -14.87 -1.83
C GLY A 143 -4.28 -13.65 -2.55
N LEU A 144 -3.38 -12.92 -1.92
CA LEU A 144 -2.67 -11.78 -2.51
C LEU A 144 -1.87 -12.17 -3.76
N LYS A 145 -1.38 -13.42 -3.87
CA LYS A 145 -0.77 -13.91 -5.12
C LYS A 145 -1.78 -13.99 -6.26
N VAL A 146 -2.99 -14.46 -5.97
CA VAL A 146 -4.08 -14.55 -6.94
C VAL A 146 -4.58 -13.16 -7.33
N VAL A 147 -4.81 -12.30 -6.34
CA VAL A 147 -5.23 -10.91 -6.56
C VAL A 147 -4.20 -10.15 -7.40
N PHE A 148 -2.90 -10.33 -7.13
CA PHE A 148 -1.84 -9.75 -7.94
C PHE A 148 -1.91 -10.20 -9.41
N GLY A 149 -2.10 -11.51 -9.64
CA GLY A 149 -2.23 -12.06 -10.99
C GLY A 149 -3.41 -11.48 -11.77
N VAL A 150 -4.58 -11.33 -11.12
CA VAL A 150 -5.75 -10.72 -11.77
C VAL A 150 -5.63 -9.20 -11.92
N LEU A 151 -4.90 -8.51 -11.04
CA LEU A 151 -4.59 -7.08 -11.24
C LEU A 151 -3.63 -6.86 -12.42
N CYS A 152 -2.66 -7.75 -12.60
CA CYS A 152 -1.75 -7.69 -13.75
C CYS A 152 -2.43 -8.09 -15.06
N ASN A 153 -3.37 -9.03 -14.99
CA ASN A 153 -4.17 -9.49 -16.13
C ASN A 153 -5.65 -9.62 -15.72
N PRO A 154 -6.45 -8.54 -15.87
CA PRO A 154 -7.86 -8.55 -15.48
C PRO A 154 -8.67 -9.68 -16.12
N GLY A 155 -8.34 -10.09 -17.35
CA GLY A 155 -8.99 -11.21 -18.04
C GLY A 155 -8.78 -12.57 -17.38
N LEU A 156 -7.75 -12.73 -16.53
CA LEU A 156 -7.49 -13.97 -15.80
C LEU A 156 -8.66 -14.34 -14.87
N VAL A 157 -9.39 -13.34 -14.37
CA VAL A 157 -10.54 -13.59 -13.48
C VAL A 157 -11.65 -14.40 -14.18
N ALA A 158 -11.78 -14.30 -15.50
CA ALA A 158 -12.74 -15.05 -16.30
C ALA A 158 -12.29 -16.49 -16.59
N ALA A 159 -11.00 -16.79 -16.44
CA ALA A 159 -10.42 -18.08 -16.77
C ALA A 159 -10.84 -19.20 -15.78
N PRO A 160 -10.89 -20.48 -16.21
CA PRO A 160 -11.18 -21.59 -15.31
C PRO A 160 -10.26 -21.61 -14.09
N TYR A 161 -10.76 -22.05 -12.92
CA TYR A 161 -10.01 -22.00 -11.67
C TYR A 161 -8.64 -22.68 -11.76
N ARG A 162 -8.53 -23.79 -12.51
CA ARG A 162 -7.26 -24.46 -12.77
C ARG A 162 -6.25 -23.57 -13.50
N LYS A 163 -6.70 -22.79 -14.49
CA LYS A 163 -5.83 -21.84 -15.21
C LYS A 163 -5.40 -20.69 -14.30
N ILE A 164 -6.28 -20.20 -13.43
CA ILE A 164 -5.92 -19.18 -12.44
C ILE A 164 -4.83 -19.75 -11.51
N ALA A 165 -5.08 -20.92 -10.92
CA ALA A 165 -4.16 -21.58 -9.99
C ALA A 165 -2.75 -21.77 -10.61
N GLU A 166 -2.71 -22.24 -11.87
CA GLU A 166 -1.48 -22.46 -12.61
C GLU A 166 -0.73 -21.14 -12.93
N GLN A 167 -1.45 -20.07 -13.25
CA GLN A 167 -0.82 -18.77 -13.55
C GLN A 167 -0.32 -18.04 -12.30
N THR A 168 -0.97 -18.24 -11.16
CA THR A 168 -0.64 -17.56 -9.90
C THR A 168 0.20 -18.42 -8.95
N ASP A 169 0.51 -19.65 -9.36
CA ASP A 169 1.30 -20.62 -8.57
C ASP A 169 0.72 -20.88 -7.18
N VAL A 170 -0.58 -21.18 -7.13
CA VAL A 170 -1.30 -21.52 -5.88
C VAL A 170 -2.06 -22.83 -6.03
N ALA A 171 -2.45 -23.42 -4.89
CA ALA A 171 -3.34 -24.59 -4.89
C ALA A 171 -4.70 -24.25 -5.50
N LEU A 172 -5.33 -25.21 -6.21
CA LEU A 172 -6.65 -25.00 -6.83
C LEU A 172 -7.72 -24.52 -5.84
N GLY A 173 -7.70 -25.07 -4.62
CA GLY A 173 -8.61 -24.68 -3.54
C GLY A 173 -8.48 -23.20 -3.14
N THR A 174 -7.29 -22.61 -3.29
CA THR A 174 -7.04 -21.18 -3.06
C THR A 174 -7.92 -20.31 -3.95
N VAL A 175 -7.99 -20.64 -5.24
CA VAL A 175 -8.71 -19.85 -6.22
C VAL A 175 -10.19 -19.72 -5.84
N GLY A 176 -10.81 -20.81 -5.36
CA GLY A 176 -12.23 -20.83 -5.03
C GLY A 176 -12.60 -19.84 -3.94
N TRP A 177 -11.88 -19.86 -2.81
CA TRP A 177 -12.16 -18.92 -1.73
C TRP A 177 -11.69 -17.50 -2.04
N VAL A 178 -10.64 -17.31 -2.86
CA VAL A 178 -10.27 -15.95 -3.33
C VAL A 178 -11.38 -15.36 -4.18
N VAL A 179 -11.88 -16.12 -5.16
CA VAL A 179 -12.95 -15.64 -6.05
C VAL A 179 -14.22 -15.33 -5.27
N ASN A 180 -14.62 -16.19 -4.33
CA ASN A 180 -15.78 -15.92 -3.48
C ASN A 180 -15.55 -14.69 -2.58
N GLY A 181 -14.37 -14.58 -1.98
CA GLY A 181 -14.01 -13.43 -1.17
C GLY A 181 -14.02 -12.11 -1.97
N LEU A 182 -13.52 -12.11 -3.21
CA LEU A 182 -13.61 -10.93 -4.08
C LEU A 182 -15.06 -10.56 -4.42
N LYS A 183 -15.97 -11.54 -4.56
CA LYS A 183 -17.42 -11.27 -4.76
C LYS A 183 -18.05 -10.67 -3.52
N GLU A 184 -17.80 -11.27 -2.35
CA GLU A 184 -18.33 -10.81 -1.06
C GLU A 184 -17.89 -9.38 -0.73
N ALA A 185 -16.67 -9.00 -1.13
CA ALA A 185 -16.17 -7.64 -0.98
C ALA A 185 -16.53 -6.68 -2.13
N GLY A 186 -17.32 -7.12 -3.12
CA GLY A 186 -17.77 -6.26 -4.22
C GLY A 186 -16.71 -5.94 -5.28
N TYR A 187 -15.58 -6.66 -5.32
CA TYR A 187 -14.51 -6.50 -6.31
C TYR A 187 -14.66 -7.42 -7.53
N LEU A 188 -15.65 -8.32 -7.51
CA LEU A 188 -15.89 -9.26 -8.58
C LEU A 188 -17.39 -9.45 -8.80
N LEU A 189 -17.80 -9.26 -10.04
CA LEU A 189 -19.14 -9.55 -10.50
C LEU A 189 -19.15 -10.86 -11.28
N ASP A 190 -20.10 -11.74 -10.97
CA ASP A 190 -20.27 -13.04 -11.62
C ASP A 190 -21.75 -13.24 -11.97
N ARG A 191 -22.08 -13.16 -13.26
CA ARG A 191 -23.46 -13.27 -13.75
C ARG A 191 -23.91 -14.71 -14.05
N GLY A 192 -23.15 -15.72 -13.60
CA GLY A 192 -23.55 -17.13 -13.69
C GLY A 192 -23.55 -17.75 -15.09
N LYS A 193 -23.37 -16.97 -16.17
CA LYS A 193 -23.10 -17.49 -17.51
C LYS A 193 -21.62 -17.85 -17.66
N LYS A 194 -21.30 -18.92 -18.41
CA LYS A 194 -19.92 -19.35 -18.66
C LYS A 194 -19.06 -18.16 -19.13
N LYS A 195 -18.01 -17.84 -18.36
CA LYS A 195 -17.01 -16.77 -18.60
C LYS A 195 -17.46 -15.32 -18.33
N ASP A 196 -18.55 -15.09 -17.60
CA ASP A 196 -18.99 -13.72 -17.27
C ASP A 196 -18.53 -13.22 -15.88
N ARG A 197 -17.31 -13.62 -15.48
CA ARG A 197 -16.64 -13.07 -14.29
C ARG A 197 -15.81 -11.86 -14.70
N ARG A 198 -16.05 -10.72 -14.05
CA ARG A 198 -15.32 -9.47 -14.30
C ARG A 198 -14.94 -8.81 -12.98
N LEU A 199 -13.77 -8.19 -12.95
CA LEU A 199 -13.39 -7.33 -11.84
C LEU A 199 -14.22 -6.04 -11.89
N THR A 200 -14.68 -5.62 -10.71
CA THR A 200 -15.31 -4.34 -10.44
C THR A 200 -14.47 -3.58 -9.43
N GLU A 201 -14.57 -2.26 -9.41
CA GLU A 201 -13.86 -1.39 -8.47
C GLU A 201 -12.35 -1.63 -8.52
N ARG A 202 -11.78 -1.77 -9.74
CA ARG A 202 -10.38 -2.21 -9.96
C ARG A 202 -9.36 -1.32 -9.24
N GLN A 203 -9.62 -0.02 -9.19
CA GLN A 203 -8.78 0.95 -8.48
C GLN A 203 -8.79 0.67 -6.97
N LYS A 204 -9.97 0.46 -6.37
CA LYS A 204 -10.10 0.10 -4.94
C LYS A 204 -9.48 -1.26 -4.64
N LEU A 205 -9.59 -2.23 -5.57
CA LEU A 205 -8.94 -3.53 -5.44
C LEU A 205 -7.40 -3.39 -5.41
N LEU A 206 -6.84 -2.54 -6.28
CA LEU A 206 -5.41 -2.25 -6.28
C LEU A 206 -4.99 -1.61 -4.96
N GLU A 207 -5.71 -0.59 -4.49
CA GLU A 207 -5.42 0.09 -3.22
C GLU A 207 -5.42 -0.90 -2.05
N ARG A 208 -6.43 -1.77 -1.98
CA ARG A 208 -6.52 -2.80 -0.96
C ARG A 208 -5.38 -3.83 -1.05
N TRP A 209 -4.96 -4.18 -2.26
CA TRP A 209 -3.83 -5.08 -2.45
C TRP A 209 -2.51 -4.45 -2.01
N VAL A 210 -2.29 -3.17 -2.36
CA VAL A 210 -1.10 -2.38 -2.00
C VAL A 210 -0.98 -2.22 -0.49
N GLU A 211 -2.09 -2.03 0.21
CA GLU A 211 -2.14 -1.99 1.68
C GLU A 211 -1.76 -3.34 2.32
N ALA A 212 -2.36 -4.43 1.84
CA ALA A 212 -2.18 -5.75 2.44
C ALA A 212 -0.83 -6.40 2.08
N TYR A 213 -0.25 -6.06 0.94
CA TYR A 213 1.01 -6.63 0.43
C TYR A 213 2.19 -6.54 1.43
N PRO A 214 2.60 -5.35 1.92
CA PRO A 214 3.75 -5.20 2.80
C PRO A 214 3.53 -5.87 4.17
N GLU A 215 2.28 -5.99 4.64
CA GLU A 215 1.97 -6.58 5.93
C GLU A 215 1.88 -8.11 5.88
N LYS A 216 1.26 -8.67 4.83
CA LYS A 216 0.87 -10.08 4.81
C LYS A 216 1.69 -10.96 3.88
N LEU A 217 2.16 -10.43 2.75
CA LEU A 217 2.88 -11.22 1.73
C LEU A 217 4.37 -10.92 1.73
N GLN A 218 4.77 -9.64 1.62
CA GLN A 218 6.18 -9.24 1.51
C GLN A 218 7.09 -9.84 2.62
N PRO A 219 6.69 -9.90 3.90
CA PRO A 219 7.55 -10.47 4.95
C PRO A 219 7.84 -11.96 4.74
N LYS A 220 6.89 -12.70 4.16
CA LYS A 220 7.04 -14.13 3.86
C LYS A 220 7.94 -14.41 2.66
N LEU A 221 8.18 -13.39 1.83
CA LEU A 221 9.07 -13.47 0.67
C LEU A 221 10.50 -13.10 1.03
N LYS A 222 10.78 -12.56 2.22
CA LYS A 222 12.09 -12.03 2.57
C LYS A 222 13.14 -13.14 2.64
N LEU A 223 14.14 -13.08 1.75
CA LEU A 223 15.28 -13.99 1.72
C LEU A 223 16.51 -13.42 2.43
N GLY A 224 16.49 -12.13 2.77
CA GLY A 224 17.50 -11.49 3.61
C GLY A 224 17.71 -10.01 3.29
N GLU A 225 18.54 -9.38 4.12
CA GLU A 225 19.10 -8.05 3.89
C GLU A 225 20.62 -8.13 3.83
N PHE A 226 21.18 -7.47 2.83
CA PHE A 226 22.58 -7.50 2.49
C PHE A 226 23.11 -6.10 2.25
N VAL A 227 24.42 -6.00 2.12
CA VAL A 227 25.12 -4.78 1.76
C VAL A 227 26.03 -5.05 0.56
N ALA A 228 26.06 -4.09 -0.35
CA ALA A 228 27.03 -4.03 -1.44
C ALA A 228 28.15 -3.04 -1.08
N ASP A 229 29.37 -3.31 -1.55
CA ASP A 229 30.51 -2.42 -1.29
C ASP A 229 30.46 -1.15 -2.16
N ASN A 230 29.97 -1.31 -3.39
CA ASN A 230 29.80 -0.24 -4.37
C ASN A 230 28.31 0.13 -4.47
N PRO A 231 27.88 1.39 -4.28
CA PRO A 231 26.49 1.82 -4.49
C PRO A 231 25.95 1.59 -5.91
N HIS A 232 26.83 1.52 -6.92
CA HIS A 232 26.50 1.34 -8.34
C HIS A 232 26.62 -0.12 -8.81
N TRP A 233 26.81 -1.08 -7.90
CA TRP A 233 26.98 -2.50 -8.24
C TRP A 233 25.90 -3.05 -9.19
N TRP A 234 24.66 -2.59 -9.02
CA TRP A 234 23.48 -3.04 -9.74
C TRP A 234 23.48 -2.66 -11.23
N GLU A 235 24.27 -1.67 -11.63
CA GLU A 235 24.39 -1.25 -13.04
C GLU A 235 25.10 -2.32 -13.89
N ALA A 236 26.01 -3.09 -13.28
CA ALA A 236 26.76 -4.15 -13.95
C ALA A 236 26.09 -5.53 -13.85
N VAL A 237 24.97 -5.65 -13.14
CA VAL A 237 24.29 -6.92 -12.91
C VAL A 237 23.29 -7.20 -14.01
N ASP A 238 23.53 -8.29 -14.73
CA ASP A 238 22.58 -8.90 -15.64
C ASP A 238 21.63 -9.81 -14.85
N THR A 239 20.40 -9.33 -14.63
CA THR A 239 19.39 -10.05 -13.86
C THR A 239 18.87 -11.31 -14.55
N GLU A 240 18.95 -11.40 -15.88
CA GLU A 240 18.42 -12.55 -16.63
C GLU A 240 19.16 -13.84 -16.28
N LYS A 241 20.47 -13.74 -15.99
CA LYS A 241 21.29 -14.88 -15.53
C LYS A 241 20.77 -15.58 -14.27
N TYR A 242 19.95 -14.88 -13.49
CA TYR A 242 19.46 -15.33 -12.20
C TYR A 242 17.94 -15.45 -12.15
N ASP A 243 17.25 -15.31 -13.29
CA ASP A 243 15.79 -15.20 -13.34
C ASP A 243 15.27 -14.10 -12.37
N ALA A 244 16.04 -13.01 -12.23
CA ALA A 244 15.84 -11.97 -11.23
C ALA A 244 15.16 -10.73 -11.80
N PHE A 245 14.59 -9.92 -10.91
CA PHE A 245 13.86 -8.70 -11.24
C PHE A 245 14.21 -7.59 -10.26
N TRP A 246 14.60 -6.44 -10.77
CA TRP A 246 14.69 -5.24 -9.97
C TRP A 246 13.30 -4.81 -9.49
N GLY A 247 13.20 -4.52 -8.20
CA GLY A 247 12.03 -3.91 -7.55
C GLY A 247 12.37 -2.55 -6.95
N GLY A 248 11.44 -1.98 -6.18
CA GLY A 248 11.65 -0.72 -5.44
C GLY A 248 12.29 0.41 -6.26
N GLU A 249 13.31 1.07 -5.67
CA GLU A 249 13.91 2.29 -6.26
C GLU A 249 14.67 2.05 -7.57
N ILE A 250 15.38 0.92 -7.71
CA ILE A 250 16.08 0.60 -8.98
C ILE A 250 15.08 0.40 -10.11
N ALA A 251 14.00 -0.34 -9.85
CA ALA A 251 12.93 -0.51 -10.82
C ALA A 251 12.28 0.83 -11.17
N ALA A 252 12.04 1.68 -10.16
CA ALA A 252 11.47 3.00 -10.35
C ALA A 252 12.36 3.89 -11.23
N ALA A 253 13.68 3.88 -10.98
CA ALA A 253 14.65 4.60 -11.81
C ALA A 253 14.61 4.11 -13.26
N LYS A 254 14.51 2.78 -13.48
CA LYS A 254 14.38 2.21 -14.83
C LYS A 254 13.06 2.60 -15.51
N TYR A 255 11.93 2.58 -14.81
CA TYR A 255 10.62 2.96 -15.37
C TYR A 255 10.47 4.47 -15.65
N THR A 256 11.09 5.31 -14.83
CA THR A 256 10.76 6.75 -14.81
C THR A 256 11.93 7.67 -15.15
N GLY A 257 13.17 7.23 -14.93
CA GLY A 257 14.37 8.09 -14.95
C GLY A 257 14.39 9.16 -13.86
N TYR A 258 13.44 9.16 -12.93
CA TYR A 258 13.17 10.29 -12.04
C TYR A 258 14.11 10.37 -10.83
N LEU A 259 14.42 9.22 -10.21
CA LEU A 259 15.19 9.17 -8.97
C LEU A 259 16.52 8.44 -9.13
N LYS A 260 17.49 8.84 -8.31
CA LYS A 260 18.72 8.08 -8.07
C LYS A 260 18.48 7.08 -6.93
N PRO A 261 18.57 5.76 -7.19
CA PRO A 261 18.33 4.75 -6.17
C PRO A 261 19.31 4.86 -5.00
N LYS A 262 18.79 4.72 -3.78
CA LYS A 262 19.57 4.57 -2.54
C LYS A 262 19.46 3.17 -1.95
N MET A 263 18.38 2.46 -2.24
CA MET A 263 18.14 1.10 -1.76
C MET A 263 17.91 0.19 -2.94
N ALA A 264 18.65 -0.92 -2.99
CA ALA A 264 18.41 -1.95 -3.97
C ALA A 264 17.36 -2.93 -3.46
N THR A 265 16.39 -3.26 -4.30
CA THR A 265 15.42 -4.34 -4.05
C THR A 265 15.48 -5.29 -5.23
N VAL A 266 15.63 -6.58 -4.96
CA VAL A 266 15.65 -7.61 -6.00
C VAL A 266 14.73 -8.77 -5.62
N TYR A 267 13.98 -9.25 -6.60
CA TYR A 267 13.17 -10.46 -6.52
C TYR A 267 13.82 -11.55 -7.36
N LEU A 268 14.01 -12.74 -6.81
CA LEU A 268 14.55 -13.89 -7.55
C LEU A 268 14.03 -15.23 -6.98
N PRO A 269 14.09 -16.33 -7.74
CA PRO A 269 13.82 -17.66 -7.22
C PRO A 269 14.82 -18.02 -6.10
N GLU A 270 14.35 -18.60 -4.99
CA GLU A 270 15.21 -18.88 -3.84
C GLU A 270 16.44 -19.73 -4.20
N ALA A 271 16.30 -20.67 -5.15
CA ALA A 271 17.39 -21.50 -5.67
C ALA A 271 18.54 -20.69 -6.31
N ARG A 272 18.26 -19.50 -6.84
CA ARG A 272 19.25 -18.61 -7.48
C ARG A 272 19.95 -17.67 -6.48
N ARG A 273 19.50 -17.64 -5.22
CA ARG A 273 19.99 -16.71 -4.19
C ARG A 273 21.48 -16.85 -3.93
N GLY A 274 21.97 -18.06 -3.73
CA GLY A 274 23.39 -18.28 -3.43
C GLY A 274 24.31 -17.76 -4.54
N GLN A 275 23.98 -18.09 -5.78
CA GLN A 275 24.72 -17.65 -6.97
C GLN A 275 24.67 -16.12 -7.12
N PHE A 276 23.49 -15.52 -7.00
CA PHE A 276 23.33 -14.06 -7.10
C PHE A 276 24.16 -13.31 -6.06
N LEU A 277 24.11 -13.75 -4.79
CA LEU A 277 24.88 -13.12 -3.71
C LEU A 277 26.39 -13.23 -3.92
N ALA A 278 26.87 -14.38 -4.42
CA ALA A 278 28.29 -14.61 -4.67
C ALA A 278 28.80 -13.73 -5.82
N ASP A 279 28.12 -13.74 -6.96
CA ASP A 279 28.55 -13.01 -8.16
C ASP A 279 28.46 -11.49 -7.94
N ALA A 280 27.41 -11.01 -7.26
CA ALA A 280 27.24 -9.61 -6.90
C ALA A 280 28.04 -9.19 -5.65
N ARG A 281 28.80 -10.10 -5.05
CA ARG A 281 29.63 -9.89 -3.84
C ARG A 281 28.86 -9.26 -2.67
N LEU A 282 27.62 -9.68 -2.49
CA LEU A 282 26.74 -9.16 -1.44
C LEU A 282 27.02 -9.84 -0.10
N ARG A 283 27.20 -9.04 0.94
CA ARG A 283 27.50 -9.52 2.30
C ARG A 283 26.31 -9.29 3.21
N LYS A 284 26.13 -10.12 4.24
CA LYS A 284 25.04 -9.93 5.20
C LYS A 284 25.16 -8.53 5.83
N ALA A 285 24.05 -7.80 5.90
CA ALA A 285 24.06 -6.45 6.45
C ALA A 285 24.43 -6.47 7.95
N PRO A 286 25.49 -5.76 8.39
CA PRO A 286 25.72 -5.47 9.80
C PRO A 286 24.61 -4.57 10.37
N ASP A 287 24.36 -4.66 11.68
CA ASP A 287 23.29 -3.89 12.34
C ASP A 287 23.42 -2.37 12.17
N HIS A 288 24.64 -1.86 11.90
CA HIS A 288 24.97 -0.43 11.89
C HIS A 288 25.16 0.19 10.49
N VAL A 289 24.88 -0.51 9.39
CA VAL A 289 25.12 0.06 8.04
C VAL A 289 24.01 1.02 7.61
N GLY A 290 24.43 2.21 7.17
CA GLY A 290 23.57 3.25 6.59
C GLY A 290 22.83 2.79 5.32
N ALA A 291 21.74 3.49 4.98
CA ALA A 291 20.79 3.03 3.97
C ALA A 291 21.36 2.88 2.54
N GLY A 292 22.41 3.62 2.17
CA GLY A 292 22.88 3.77 0.78
C GLY A 292 23.45 2.53 0.10
N ASN A 293 23.79 1.50 0.87
CA ASN A 293 24.38 0.26 0.36
C ASN A 293 23.49 -0.97 0.61
N ARG A 294 22.28 -0.77 1.15
CA ARG A 294 21.41 -1.88 1.53
C ARG A 294 20.75 -2.51 0.32
N VAL A 295 20.74 -3.84 0.32
CA VAL A 295 20.10 -4.68 -0.68
C VAL A 295 19.07 -5.55 0.02
N LYS A 296 17.79 -5.37 -0.33
CA LYS A 296 16.69 -6.24 0.10
C LYS A 296 16.48 -7.32 -0.95
N VAL A 297 16.51 -8.57 -0.50
CA VAL A 297 16.34 -9.74 -1.38
C VAL A 297 15.05 -10.45 -1.01
N TYR A 298 14.19 -10.64 -2.02
CA TYR A 298 12.90 -11.30 -1.89
C TYR A 298 12.78 -12.48 -2.86
N GLY A 299 11.95 -13.45 -2.50
CA GLY A 299 11.52 -14.53 -3.37
C GLY A 299 10.51 -14.03 -4.40
N THR A 300 10.66 -14.46 -5.65
CA THR A 300 9.61 -14.29 -6.67
C THR A 300 8.36 -15.09 -6.29
N PHE A 301 7.19 -14.50 -6.48
CA PHE A 301 5.90 -15.15 -6.21
C PHE A 301 4.92 -15.10 -7.39
N TRP A 302 5.36 -14.54 -8.51
CA TRP A 302 4.65 -14.50 -9.77
C TRP A 302 5.45 -15.27 -10.83
N ARG A 303 4.79 -15.62 -11.93
CA ARG A 303 5.42 -16.31 -13.07
C ARG A 303 5.73 -15.30 -14.19
N PRO A 304 7.00 -14.90 -14.39
CA PRO A 304 7.37 -13.87 -15.36
C PRO A 304 7.00 -14.23 -16.80
N ASP A 305 7.10 -15.52 -17.15
CA ASP A 305 6.68 -16.10 -18.42
C ASP A 305 5.17 -15.97 -18.67
N ARG A 306 4.35 -15.70 -17.65
CA ARG A 306 2.88 -15.75 -17.74
C ARG A 306 2.17 -14.46 -17.40
N VAL A 307 2.81 -13.58 -16.64
CA VAL A 307 2.32 -12.21 -16.43
C VAL A 307 2.35 -11.40 -17.74
N ASN A 308 3.19 -11.81 -18.70
CA ASN A 308 3.33 -11.17 -20.01
C ASN A 308 2.65 -11.91 -21.19
N ALA A 309 2.23 -13.18 -21.02
CA ALA A 309 1.96 -14.07 -22.16
C ALA A 309 0.54 -14.10 -22.76
N ASN A 310 -0.46 -13.41 -22.20
CA ASN A 310 -1.85 -13.48 -22.72
C ASN A 310 -2.46 -12.11 -23.03
N ARG A 311 -1.67 -11.19 -23.62
CA ARG A 311 -2.26 -10.15 -24.46
C ARG A 311 -2.37 -10.74 -25.86
N GLU A 312 -3.58 -11.02 -26.34
CA GLU A 312 -3.76 -11.32 -27.77
C GLU A 312 -3.13 -10.17 -28.57
N ILE A 313 -2.06 -10.52 -29.27
CA ILE A 313 -1.11 -9.62 -29.90
C ILE A 313 -1.79 -9.08 -31.16
N LYS A 314 -2.29 -7.85 -31.09
CA LYS A 314 -2.57 -7.04 -32.29
C LYS A 314 -1.68 -5.81 -32.40
N ASP A 315 -0.91 -5.50 -31.36
CA ASP A 315 0.02 -4.37 -31.37
C ASP A 315 1.38 -4.79 -30.81
N THR A 316 2.31 -5.08 -31.71
CA THR A 316 3.70 -5.45 -31.41
C THR A 316 4.45 -4.34 -30.66
N LYS A 317 3.90 -3.12 -30.60
CA LYS A 317 4.43 -1.99 -29.80
C LYS A 317 4.07 -2.03 -28.32
N ALA A 318 3.08 -2.81 -27.90
CA ALA A 318 2.68 -2.91 -26.49
C ALA A 318 3.57 -3.87 -25.67
N ILE A 319 4.37 -4.71 -26.34
CA ILE A 319 5.29 -5.66 -25.71
C ILE A 319 6.56 -4.95 -25.18
N GLU A 320 6.92 -3.78 -25.72
CA GLU A 320 7.98 -2.90 -25.17
C GLU A 320 7.61 -2.28 -23.80
N LYS A 321 6.39 -2.47 -23.29
CA LYS A 321 5.87 -1.75 -22.11
C LYS A 321 6.41 -2.25 -20.77
N TYR A 322 7.04 -3.44 -20.69
CA TYR A 322 7.71 -3.92 -19.48
C TYR A 322 9.20 -4.10 -19.73
N LEU A 323 10.01 -3.47 -18.88
CA LEU A 323 11.46 -3.51 -19.00
C LEU A 323 11.98 -4.90 -18.58
N THR A 324 12.80 -5.51 -19.44
CA THR A 324 13.49 -6.76 -19.14
C THR A 324 14.25 -6.65 -17.81
N GLY A 325 14.13 -7.68 -16.96
CA GLY A 325 14.77 -7.69 -15.64
C GLY A 325 14.16 -6.72 -14.62
N VAL A 326 12.96 -6.21 -14.86
CA VAL A 326 12.25 -5.32 -13.93
C VAL A 326 10.92 -5.93 -13.51
N ALA A 327 10.59 -5.81 -12.22
CA ALA A 327 9.35 -6.32 -11.66
C ALA A 327 8.12 -5.61 -12.27
N PRO A 328 6.93 -6.25 -12.24
CA PRO A 328 5.71 -5.64 -12.76
C PRO A 328 5.39 -4.29 -12.09
N PRO A 329 4.86 -3.29 -12.82
CA PRO A 329 4.60 -1.95 -12.30
C PRO A 329 3.74 -1.91 -11.04
N ILE A 330 2.74 -2.79 -10.91
CA ILE A 330 1.90 -2.89 -9.70
C ILE A 330 2.74 -3.25 -8.47
N LEU A 331 3.71 -4.16 -8.62
CA LEU A 331 4.59 -4.54 -7.52
C LEU A 331 5.58 -3.42 -7.19
N VAL A 332 6.16 -2.78 -8.21
CA VAL A 332 7.09 -1.65 -8.01
C VAL A 332 6.37 -0.46 -7.37
N TYR A 333 5.14 -0.18 -7.79
CA TYR A 333 4.28 0.80 -7.16
C TYR A 333 4.10 0.49 -5.66
N ALA A 334 3.72 -0.75 -5.32
CA ALA A 334 3.52 -1.15 -3.93
C ALA A 334 4.82 -1.06 -3.09
N ASP A 335 5.96 -1.47 -3.64
CA ASP A 335 7.27 -1.33 -2.98
C ASP A 335 7.57 0.11 -2.63
N LEU A 336 7.33 1.04 -3.55
CA LEU A 336 7.58 2.47 -3.35
C LEU A 336 6.62 3.08 -2.33
N ILE A 337 5.32 2.77 -2.41
CA ILE A 337 4.31 3.24 -1.46
C ILE A 337 4.64 2.77 -0.04
N ALA A 338 5.04 1.50 0.13
CA ALA A 338 5.40 0.92 1.42
C ALA A 338 6.58 1.62 2.12
N THR A 339 7.44 2.36 1.39
CA THR A 339 8.54 3.12 2.00
C THR A 339 8.09 4.39 2.73
N GLY A 340 6.95 4.95 2.33
CA GLY A 340 6.49 6.27 2.76
C GLY A 340 7.36 7.46 2.33
N ASP A 341 8.52 7.27 1.68
CA ASP A 341 9.43 8.34 1.23
C ASP A 341 8.78 9.20 0.13
N GLY A 342 8.92 10.53 0.24
CA GLY A 342 8.27 11.48 -0.69
C GLY A 342 8.76 11.36 -2.14
N ARG A 343 10.05 11.04 -2.35
CA ARG A 343 10.63 10.84 -3.69
C ARG A 343 10.10 9.54 -4.30
N ASN A 344 10.01 8.49 -3.48
CA ASN A 344 9.47 7.20 -3.90
C ASN A 344 7.98 7.30 -4.25
N ARG A 345 7.21 8.10 -3.50
CA ARG A 345 5.80 8.38 -3.83
C ARG A 345 5.63 9.08 -5.16
N GLU A 346 6.48 10.06 -5.47
CA GLU A 346 6.41 10.75 -6.75
C GLU A 346 6.74 9.81 -7.93
N ALA A 347 7.77 8.96 -7.78
CA ALA A 347 8.04 7.92 -8.77
C ALA A 347 6.89 6.90 -8.88
N ALA A 348 6.26 6.52 -7.76
CA ALA A 348 5.09 5.65 -7.75
C ALA A 348 3.91 6.27 -8.51
N ARG A 349 3.66 7.57 -8.34
CA ARG A 349 2.64 8.32 -9.10
C ARG A 349 2.90 8.26 -10.60
N MET A 350 4.13 8.54 -11.03
CA MET A 350 4.52 8.44 -12.45
C MET A 350 4.32 7.02 -13.00
N ILE A 351 4.65 5.99 -12.22
CA ILE A 351 4.45 4.58 -12.62
C ILE A 351 2.96 4.27 -12.73
N HIS A 352 2.15 4.72 -11.77
CA HIS A 352 0.71 4.51 -11.78
C HIS A 352 0.08 5.14 -13.02
N GLU A 353 0.33 6.42 -13.27
CA GLU A 353 -0.21 7.17 -14.40
C GLU A 353 0.18 6.56 -15.76
N ARG A 354 1.45 6.15 -15.92
CA ARG A 354 1.97 5.67 -17.21
C ARG A 354 1.71 4.19 -17.50
N TYR A 355 1.71 3.35 -16.47
CA TYR A 355 1.73 1.90 -16.65
C TYR A 355 0.54 1.16 -16.01
N ILE A 356 -0.16 1.76 -15.05
CA ILE A 356 -1.21 1.08 -14.29
C ILE A 356 -2.61 1.63 -14.64
N ALA A 357 -2.80 2.95 -14.58
CA ALA A 357 -4.11 3.61 -14.66
C ALA A 357 -4.93 3.21 -15.89
N GLU A 358 -4.29 3.11 -17.06
CA GLU A 358 -4.93 2.70 -18.31
C GLU A 358 -5.58 1.31 -18.22
N HIS A 359 -4.96 0.37 -17.50
CA HIS A 359 -5.46 -1.01 -17.35
C HIS A 359 -6.55 -1.14 -16.26
N LEU A 360 -6.71 -0.11 -15.43
CA LEU A 360 -7.72 -0.07 -14.37
C LEU A 360 -9.02 0.60 -14.81
N ARG A 361 -9.05 1.29 -15.96
CA ARG A 361 -10.28 1.86 -16.51
C ARG A 361 -11.30 0.74 -16.73
N GLU A 362 -12.51 0.95 -16.23
CA GLU A 362 -13.65 0.07 -16.47
C GLU A 362 -14.26 0.45 -17.83
N ASP A 363 -14.57 -0.54 -18.65
CA ASP A 363 -15.20 -0.37 -19.97
C ASP A 363 -16.67 0.05 -19.86
#